data_AF-A0A7C8YVL1-F1
#
_entry.id   AF-A0A7C8YVL1-F1
#
_cell.length_a   1.000
_cell.length_b   1.000
_cell.length_c   1.000
_cell.angle_alpha   90.00
_cell.angle_beta   90.00
_cell.angle_gamma   90.00
#
_symmetry.space_group_name_H-M   'P 1'
#
loop_
_entity.id
_entity.type
_entity.pdbx_description
1 polymer ?
#
loop_
_entity_poly.entity_id
_entity_poly.type
_entity_poly.pdbx_seq_one_letter_code
_entity_poly.pdbx_strand_id
1 'polypeptide(L)'
;SKPPKEPQRKPDGISREVYMLTGGVAPLMPSIDTSQLKKRPPSDEKVTWQWLPFTNSARKDNLQLYHWVRVVNGVPPTGDYPFAKYNKSVDVVKYTDEEYEKHLTDPKWTKEETDILFDLCQRFDLRFVVIADRFPSPRTVEELKDRYYSVSRAILIARAPSAADVAGHPLVKEPYNAHQETERKRALSMVLSQTKQQERKDAEVLAEAKRIQESRMLAKGAEEQ
;
A
#
# COMPACT_ATOMS: atom_id res chain seq x y z
N SER A 1 44.72 26.84 11.48
CA SER A 1 44.51 26.49 12.90
C SER A 1 43.09 26.82 13.30
N LYS A 2 42.27 25.85 13.72
CA LYS A 2 40.90 26.11 14.20
C LYS A 2 40.97 26.74 15.60
N PRO A 3 40.11 27.71 15.94
CA PRO A 3 40.10 28.32 17.26
C PRO A 3 39.68 27.28 18.33
N PRO A 4 40.10 27.44 19.60
CA PRO A 4 39.71 26.53 20.66
C PRO A 4 38.20 26.62 20.91
N LYS A 5 37.52 25.47 21.04
CA LYS A 5 36.12 25.43 21.46
C LYS A 5 36.03 25.84 22.93
N GLU A 6 35.31 26.93 23.20
CA GLU A 6 34.97 27.33 24.57
C GLU A 6 34.13 26.23 25.26
N PRO A 7 34.36 25.95 26.55
CA PRO A 7 33.57 25.00 27.30
C PRO A 7 32.15 25.54 27.51
N GLN A 8 31.20 24.95 26.78
CA GLN A 8 29.79 25.34 26.78
C GLN A 8 29.16 24.97 28.14
N ARG A 9 28.98 25.98 29.00
CA ARG A 9 28.40 25.80 30.35
C ARG A 9 26.95 25.31 30.25
N LYS A 10 26.58 24.38 31.14
CA LYS A 10 25.22 23.86 31.24
C LYS A 10 24.23 25.01 31.51
N PRO A 11 23.12 25.13 30.77
CA PRO A 11 22.07 26.08 31.09
C PRO A 11 21.39 25.78 32.43
N ASP A 12 20.98 26.83 33.15
CA ASP A 12 20.21 26.70 34.39
C ASP A 12 18.85 26.03 34.14
N GLY A 13 18.42 25.13 35.04
CA GLY A 13 17.14 24.42 34.94
C GLY A 13 17.16 23.07 34.20
N ILE A 14 18.29 22.67 33.60
CA ILE A 14 18.44 21.36 32.93
C ILE A 14 19.27 20.41 33.81
N SER A 15 18.86 19.16 33.96
CA SER A 15 19.63 18.17 34.71
C SER A 15 20.90 17.74 33.94
N ARG A 16 21.96 17.38 34.66
CA ARG A 16 23.29 17.16 34.05
C ARG A 16 23.28 15.98 33.09
N GLU A 17 22.58 14.92 33.46
CA GLU A 17 22.41 13.70 32.69
C GLU A 17 21.66 13.94 31.36
N VAL A 18 20.60 14.75 31.38
CA VAL A 18 19.84 15.11 30.17
C VAL A 18 20.72 15.90 29.21
N TYR A 19 21.49 16.87 29.71
CA TYR A 19 22.39 17.70 28.90
C TYR A 19 23.51 16.87 28.23
N MET A 20 24.04 15.85 28.92
CA MET A 20 25.05 14.96 28.33
C MET A 20 24.46 14.07 27.21
N LEU A 21 23.21 13.63 27.35
CA LEU A 21 22.53 12.86 26.30
C LEU A 21 22.26 13.69 25.04
N THR A 22 22.05 15.01 25.16
CA THR A 22 21.81 15.90 24.02
C THR A 22 23.09 16.39 23.32
N GLY A 23 24.27 15.95 23.77
CA GLY A 23 25.54 16.35 23.17
C GLY A 23 25.88 17.83 23.30
N GLY A 24 25.38 18.50 24.35
CA GLY A 24 25.58 19.93 24.58
C GLY A 24 24.69 20.85 23.74
N VAL A 25 23.74 20.28 22.98
CA VAL A 25 22.72 21.07 22.27
C VAL A 25 21.63 21.42 23.27
N ALA A 26 21.36 22.73 23.44
CA ALA A 26 20.25 23.15 24.28
C ALA A 26 18.94 22.53 23.74
N PRO A 27 18.11 21.89 24.60
CA PRO A 27 16.83 21.39 24.16
C PRO A 27 16.05 22.55 23.55
N LEU A 28 15.38 22.31 22.42
CA LEU A 28 14.47 23.29 21.84
C LEU A 28 13.42 23.60 22.91
N MET A 29 13.48 24.82 23.47
CA MET A 29 12.42 25.30 24.35
C MET A 29 11.11 25.21 23.57
N PRO A 30 10.07 24.56 24.10
CA PRO A 30 8.76 24.58 23.47
C PRO A 30 8.38 26.04 23.26
N SER A 31 8.19 26.47 22.02
CA SER A 31 7.79 27.84 21.67
C SER A 31 6.36 28.17 22.11
N ILE A 32 5.73 27.30 22.88
CA ILE A 32 4.35 27.41 23.34
C ILE A 32 4.39 27.88 24.79
N ASP A 33 4.01 29.14 24.99
CA ASP A 33 3.70 29.66 26.30
C ASP A 33 2.51 28.89 26.88
N THR A 34 2.76 28.02 27.85
CA THR A 34 1.72 27.21 28.52
C THR A 34 0.66 28.08 29.21
N SER A 35 0.93 29.37 29.45
CA SER A 35 -0.05 30.32 29.97
C SER A 35 -1.11 30.72 28.92
N GLN A 36 -0.81 30.60 27.62
CA GLN A 36 -1.73 30.89 26.52
C GLN A 36 -2.53 29.67 26.04
N LEU A 37 -2.18 28.47 26.52
CA LEU A 37 -3.08 27.32 26.43
C LEU A 37 -4.25 27.56 27.37
N LYS A 38 -5.25 28.33 26.91
CA LYS A 38 -6.53 28.47 27.60
C LYS A 38 -6.98 27.07 27.99
N LYS A 39 -6.93 26.75 29.28
CA LYS A 39 -7.46 25.50 29.83
C LYS A 39 -8.92 25.48 29.41
N ARG A 40 -9.23 24.67 28.40
CA ARG A 40 -10.60 24.44 27.97
C ARG A 40 -11.36 24.04 29.25
N PRO A 41 -12.46 24.71 29.62
CA PRO A 41 -13.19 24.36 30.82
C PRO A 41 -13.48 22.85 30.77
N PRO A 42 -13.27 22.12 31.89
CA PRO A 42 -13.54 20.68 31.91
C PRO A 42 -14.99 20.48 31.46
N SER A 43 -15.20 19.61 30.47
CA SER A 43 -16.56 19.28 30.04
C SER A 43 -17.30 18.64 31.21
N ASP A 44 -18.57 18.98 31.40
CA ASP A 44 -19.45 18.32 32.37
C ASP A 44 -19.73 16.84 32.01
N GLU A 45 -19.28 16.41 30.83
CA GLU A 45 -19.31 15.01 30.40
C GLU A 45 -18.41 14.13 31.27
N LYS A 46 -19.02 13.24 32.05
CA LYS A 46 -18.31 12.15 32.74
C LYS A 46 -17.98 11.06 31.73
N VAL A 47 -16.72 11.04 31.30
CA VAL A 47 -16.20 10.02 30.37
C VAL A 47 -15.65 8.84 31.17
N THR A 48 -16.12 7.64 30.86
CA THR A 48 -15.57 6.37 31.38
C THR A 48 -15.27 5.43 30.22
N TRP A 49 -14.28 4.55 30.39
CA TRP A 49 -13.99 3.50 29.43
C TRP A 49 -14.47 2.17 29.98
N GLN A 50 -15.28 1.46 29.21
CA GLN A 50 -15.83 0.17 29.62
C GLN A 50 -15.47 -0.89 28.59
N TRP A 51 -15.11 -2.09 29.06
CA TRP A 51 -14.88 -3.24 28.22
C TRP A 51 -16.23 -3.89 27.88
N LEU A 52 -16.75 -3.63 26.70
CA LEU A 52 -18.10 -4.04 26.30
C LEU A 52 -18.08 -4.95 25.08
N PRO A 53 -19.04 -5.89 24.98
CA PRO A 53 -19.22 -6.69 23.78
C PRO A 53 -19.77 -5.83 22.64
N PHE A 54 -19.38 -6.16 21.42
CA PHE A 54 -19.93 -5.59 20.20
C PHE A 54 -20.05 -6.66 19.10
N THR A 55 -20.97 -6.41 18.17
CA THR A 55 -21.08 -7.15 16.91
C THR A 55 -20.66 -6.24 15.76
N ASN A 56 -20.16 -6.82 14.67
CA ASN A 56 -19.77 -6.08 13.48
C ASN A 56 -20.65 -6.51 12.32
N SER A 57 -21.54 -5.65 11.84
CA SER A 57 -22.45 -5.95 10.72
C SER A 57 -21.74 -6.35 9.43
N ALA A 58 -20.47 -5.96 9.26
CA ALA A 58 -19.65 -6.35 8.12
C ALA A 58 -19.32 -7.85 8.09
N ARG A 59 -19.53 -8.56 9.21
CA ARG A 59 -19.32 -10.01 9.30
C ARG A 59 -20.65 -10.75 9.16
N LYS A 60 -20.58 -11.96 8.59
CA LYS A 60 -21.74 -12.86 8.41
C LYS A 60 -21.81 -13.99 9.43
N ASP A 61 -20.81 -14.10 10.29
CA ASP A 61 -20.62 -15.23 11.22
C ASP A 61 -21.14 -14.95 12.65
N ASN A 62 -21.78 -13.80 12.87
CA ASN A 62 -22.30 -13.36 14.17
C ASN A 62 -21.24 -13.37 15.30
N LEU A 63 -19.95 -13.25 14.96
CA LEU A 63 -18.88 -13.23 15.94
C LEU A 63 -19.02 -12.01 16.87
N GLN A 64 -19.12 -12.26 18.17
CA GLN A 64 -19.10 -11.23 19.20
C GLN A 64 -17.66 -11.00 19.69
N LEU A 65 -17.23 -9.75 19.64
CA LEU A 65 -15.91 -9.31 20.09
C LEU A 65 -16.06 -8.31 21.24
N TYR A 66 -14.96 -7.97 21.91
CA TYR A 66 -14.94 -6.99 22.98
C TYR A 66 -13.90 -5.91 22.69
N HIS A 67 -14.20 -4.68 23.08
CA HIS A 67 -13.24 -3.57 23.04
C HIS A 67 -13.54 -2.50 24.09
N TRP A 68 -12.58 -1.61 24.31
CA TRP A 68 -12.78 -0.44 25.18
C TRP A 68 -13.67 0.58 24.47
N VAL A 69 -14.82 0.87 25.09
CA VAL A 69 -15.83 1.80 24.60
C VAL A 69 -15.83 3.07 25.44
N ARG A 70 -15.78 4.24 24.79
CA ARG A 70 -15.97 5.54 25.46
C ARG A 70 -17.44 5.69 25.82
N VAL A 71 -17.76 5.62 27.10
CA VAL A 71 -19.10 5.81 27.66
C VAL A 71 -19.18 7.22 28.24
N VAL A 72 -20.15 8.02 27.77
CA VAL A 72 -20.34 9.41 28.18
C VAL A 72 -21.59 9.50 29.03
N ASN A 73 -21.47 10.04 30.25
CA ASN A 73 -22.59 10.19 31.20
C ASN A 73 -23.34 8.86 31.46
N GLY A 74 -22.62 7.73 31.44
CA GLY A 74 -23.20 6.40 31.63
C GLY A 74 -23.91 5.80 30.40
N VAL A 75 -23.94 6.52 29.26
CA VAL A 75 -24.57 6.06 28.03
C VAL A 75 -23.50 5.55 27.04
N PRO A 76 -23.53 4.26 26.65
CA PRO A 76 -22.64 3.74 25.63
C PRO A 76 -23.03 4.28 24.24
N PRO A 77 -22.09 4.33 23.27
CA PRO A 77 -22.38 4.69 21.90
C PRO A 77 -23.47 3.79 21.32
N THR A 78 -24.48 4.41 20.71
CA THR A 78 -25.55 3.71 20.01
C THR A 78 -25.19 3.56 18.53
N GLY A 79 -25.53 2.41 17.95
CA GLY A 79 -25.35 2.14 16.53
C GLY A 79 -24.49 0.91 16.26
N ASP A 80 -24.28 0.64 14.99
CA ASP A 80 -23.39 -0.43 14.54
C ASP A 80 -21.92 -0.08 14.78
N TYR A 81 -21.06 -1.08 14.74
CA TYR A 81 -19.62 -0.92 14.96
C TYR A 81 -19.03 0.14 14.01
N PRO A 82 -18.35 1.19 14.53
CA PRO A 82 -17.94 2.34 13.72
C PRO A 82 -17.06 2.01 12.50
N PHE A 83 -16.35 0.88 12.54
CA PHE A 83 -15.50 0.44 11.45
C PHE A 83 -16.18 -0.51 10.45
N ALA A 84 -17.41 -0.96 10.71
CA ALA A 84 -18.16 -1.83 9.79
C ALA A 84 -18.30 -1.20 8.40
N LYS A 85 -18.55 0.12 8.36
CA LYS A 85 -18.66 0.91 7.12
C LYS A 85 -17.41 0.92 6.24
N TYR A 86 -16.23 0.56 6.78
CA TYR A 86 -14.99 0.51 6.01
C TYR A 86 -14.74 -0.86 5.37
N ASN A 87 -15.57 -1.86 5.68
CA ASN A 87 -15.47 -3.16 5.04
C ASN A 87 -15.94 -3.05 3.58
N LYS A 88 -14.98 -3.04 2.65
CA LYS A 88 -15.22 -3.03 1.21
C LYS A 88 -14.81 -4.39 0.65
N SER A 89 -15.78 -5.17 0.19
CA SER A 89 -15.53 -6.43 -0.51
C SER A 89 -15.36 -6.18 -2.01
N VAL A 90 -14.47 -6.94 -2.64
CA VAL A 90 -14.35 -6.92 -4.10
C VAL A 90 -15.44 -7.81 -4.71
N ASP A 91 -16.05 -7.33 -5.80
CA ASP A 91 -16.96 -8.13 -6.61
C ASP A 91 -16.14 -8.98 -7.60
N VAL A 92 -16.12 -10.29 -7.38
CA VAL A 92 -15.37 -11.24 -8.20
C VAL A 92 -16.29 -11.84 -9.25
N VAL A 93 -15.85 -11.80 -10.51
CA VAL A 93 -16.59 -12.39 -11.63
C VAL A 93 -16.80 -13.87 -11.40
N LYS A 94 -18.05 -14.34 -11.50
CA LYS A 94 -18.40 -15.75 -11.48
C LYS A 94 -18.67 -16.23 -12.90
N TYR A 95 -18.28 -17.45 -13.23
CA TYR A 95 -18.54 -18.09 -14.52
C TYR A 95 -19.24 -19.45 -14.32
N THR A 96 -19.95 -19.90 -15.34
CA THR A 96 -20.56 -21.25 -15.38
C THR A 96 -19.63 -22.26 -16.05
N ASP A 97 -19.97 -23.54 -15.94
CA ASP A 97 -19.19 -24.62 -16.56
C ASP A 97 -19.22 -24.50 -18.10
N GLU A 98 -20.35 -24.09 -18.68
CA GLU A 98 -20.48 -23.88 -20.13
C GLU A 98 -19.61 -22.70 -20.61
N GLU A 99 -19.57 -21.61 -19.83
CA GLU A 99 -18.69 -20.48 -20.13
C GLU A 99 -17.21 -20.89 -20.03
N TYR A 100 -16.88 -21.77 -19.07
CA TYR A 100 -15.52 -22.29 -18.92
C TYR A 100 -15.09 -23.10 -20.14
N GLU A 101 -15.88 -24.09 -20.54
CA GLU A 101 -15.57 -24.96 -21.68
C GLU A 101 -15.42 -24.16 -22.98
N LYS A 102 -16.29 -23.16 -23.18
CA LYS A 102 -16.34 -22.39 -24.41
C LYS A 102 -15.24 -21.33 -24.52
N HIS A 103 -14.86 -20.69 -23.41
CA HIS A 103 -14.05 -19.47 -23.44
C HIS A 103 -12.79 -19.50 -22.57
N LEU A 104 -12.68 -20.41 -21.60
CA LEU A 104 -11.66 -20.34 -20.55
C LEU A 104 -10.67 -21.52 -20.54
N THR A 105 -10.78 -22.46 -21.47
CA THR A 105 -9.86 -23.60 -21.59
C THR A 105 -8.44 -23.13 -21.86
N ASP A 106 -7.47 -23.72 -21.16
CA ASP A 106 -6.06 -23.33 -21.24
C ASP A 106 -5.17 -24.55 -20.98
N PRO A 107 -4.09 -24.76 -21.76
CA PRO A 107 -3.22 -25.93 -21.61
C PRO A 107 -2.40 -25.94 -20.31
N LYS A 108 -2.24 -24.80 -19.64
CA LYS A 108 -1.46 -24.64 -18.40
C LYS A 108 -2.33 -24.62 -17.14
N TRP A 109 -3.65 -24.57 -17.28
CA TRP A 109 -4.61 -24.42 -16.18
C TRP A 109 -5.75 -25.41 -16.29
N THR A 110 -5.99 -26.14 -15.21
CA THR A 110 -7.20 -26.95 -15.11
C THR A 110 -8.39 -26.11 -14.63
N LYS A 111 -9.61 -26.65 -14.81
CA LYS A 111 -10.82 -26.01 -14.31
C LYS A 111 -10.79 -25.90 -12.79
N GLU A 112 -10.37 -26.98 -12.14
CA GLU A 112 -10.27 -27.08 -10.69
C GLU A 112 -9.30 -26.05 -10.13
N GLU A 113 -8.12 -25.88 -10.75
CA GLU A 113 -7.17 -24.84 -10.34
C GLU A 113 -7.75 -23.43 -10.52
N THR A 114 -8.50 -23.21 -11.60
CA THR A 114 -9.16 -21.92 -11.85
C THR A 114 -10.27 -21.65 -10.83
N ASP A 115 -11.07 -22.66 -10.49
CA ASP A 115 -12.15 -22.56 -9.50
C ASP A 115 -11.58 -22.26 -8.10
N ILE A 116 -10.48 -22.94 -7.72
CA ILE A 116 -9.75 -22.65 -6.48
C ILE A 116 -9.23 -21.22 -6.47
N LEU A 117 -8.65 -20.74 -7.58
CA LEU A 117 -8.18 -19.36 -7.69
C LEU A 117 -9.31 -18.36 -7.47
N PHE A 118 -10.46 -18.55 -8.12
CA PHE A 118 -11.60 -17.62 -8.00
C PHE A 118 -12.22 -17.63 -6.60
N ASP A 119 -12.30 -18.79 -5.97
CA ASP A 119 -12.73 -18.90 -4.58
C ASP A 119 -11.75 -18.19 -3.61
N LEU A 120 -10.44 -18.35 -3.80
CA LEU A 120 -9.43 -17.63 -3.02
C LEU A 120 -9.48 -16.11 -3.28
N CYS A 121 -9.70 -15.70 -4.52
CA CYS A 121 -9.90 -14.30 -4.91
C CYS A 121 -11.08 -13.67 -4.15
N GLN A 122 -12.19 -14.41 -4.02
CA GLN A 122 -13.37 -13.97 -3.27
C GLN A 122 -13.14 -13.95 -1.76
N ARG A 123 -12.45 -14.96 -1.22
CA ARG A 123 -12.16 -15.08 0.22
C ARG A 123 -11.14 -14.06 0.74
N PHE A 124 -10.20 -13.66 -0.11
CA PHE A 124 -9.08 -12.79 0.26
C PHE A 124 -9.08 -11.44 -0.46
N ASP A 125 -10.22 -11.00 -1.01
CA ASP A 125 -10.40 -9.69 -1.63
C ASP A 125 -9.30 -9.33 -2.64
N LEU A 126 -8.95 -10.28 -3.52
CA LEU A 126 -7.88 -10.14 -4.53
C LEU A 126 -6.48 -9.80 -3.98
N ARG A 127 -6.20 -10.10 -2.71
CA ARG A 127 -4.87 -9.94 -2.12
C ARG A 127 -3.94 -11.05 -2.62
N PHE A 128 -3.43 -10.91 -3.84
CA PHE A 128 -2.66 -11.95 -4.55
C PHE A 128 -1.45 -12.50 -3.79
N VAL A 129 -0.82 -11.73 -2.90
CA VAL A 129 0.27 -12.25 -2.06
C VAL A 129 -0.24 -13.33 -1.09
N VAL A 130 -1.41 -13.10 -0.48
CA VAL A 130 -2.06 -14.09 0.40
C VAL A 130 -2.59 -15.26 -0.41
N ILE A 131 -3.16 -14.99 -1.59
CA ILE A 131 -3.68 -16.01 -2.48
C ILE A 131 -2.55 -16.95 -2.93
N ALA A 132 -1.39 -16.41 -3.33
CA ALA A 132 -0.23 -17.21 -3.72
C ALA A 132 0.29 -18.08 -2.58
N ASP A 133 0.34 -17.54 -1.36
CA ASP A 133 0.73 -18.30 -0.15
C ASP A 133 -0.22 -19.46 0.18
N ARG A 134 -1.52 -19.33 -0.15
CA ARG A 134 -2.55 -20.34 0.11
C ARG A 134 -2.86 -21.23 -1.09
N PHE A 135 -2.25 -20.98 -2.24
CA PHE A 135 -2.54 -21.73 -3.45
C PHE A 135 -1.95 -23.15 -3.33
N PRO A 136 -2.69 -24.22 -3.70
CA PRO A 136 -2.23 -25.59 -3.49
C PRO A 136 -0.99 -25.98 -4.32
N SER A 137 -0.85 -25.41 -5.51
CA SER A 137 0.28 -25.65 -6.42
C SER A 137 1.25 -24.46 -6.41
N PRO A 138 2.55 -24.68 -6.69
CA PRO A 138 3.52 -23.59 -6.74
C PRO A 138 3.27 -22.72 -7.98
N ARG A 139 2.55 -21.61 -7.78
CA ARG A 139 2.28 -20.59 -8.80
C ARG A 139 2.83 -19.25 -8.34
N THR A 140 3.41 -18.49 -9.27
CA THR A 140 3.84 -17.12 -9.00
C THR A 140 2.65 -16.18 -8.92
N VAL A 141 2.81 -15.04 -8.23
CA VAL A 141 1.77 -13.99 -8.15
C VAL A 141 1.37 -13.52 -9.55
N GLU A 142 2.32 -13.47 -10.48
CA GLU A 142 2.14 -13.04 -11.86
C GLU A 142 1.24 -14.00 -12.63
N GLU A 143 1.47 -15.31 -12.51
CA GLU A 143 0.65 -16.34 -13.14
C GLU A 143 -0.78 -16.35 -12.60
N LEU A 144 -0.95 -16.22 -11.28
CA LEU A 144 -2.28 -16.17 -10.66
C LEU A 144 -3.06 -14.93 -11.12
N LYS A 145 -2.39 -13.77 -11.20
CA LYS A 145 -3.00 -12.55 -11.75
C LYS A 145 -3.35 -12.70 -13.22
N ASP A 146 -2.45 -13.27 -14.01
CA ASP A 146 -2.65 -13.49 -15.45
C ASP A 146 -3.89 -14.33 -15.72
N ARG A 147 -4.03 -15.45 -14.99
CA ARG A 147 -5.22 -16.30 -15.08
C ARG A 147 -6.49 -15.58 -14.63
N TYR A 148 -6.45 -14.90 -13.48
CA TYR A 148 -7.62 -14.20 -12.95
C TYR A 148 -8.12 -13.11 -13.92
N TYR A 149 -7.22 -12.26 -14.41
CA TYR A 149 -7.59 -11.15 -15.29
C TYR A 149 -7.95 -11.62 -16.69
N SER A 150 -7.29 -12.64 -17.24
CA SER A 150 -7.67 -13.21 -18.55
C SER A 150 -9.07 -13.82 -18.51
N VAL A 151 -9.38 -14.62 -17.48
CA VAL A 151 -10.72 -15.20 -17.28
C VAL A 151 -11.78 -14.11 -17.09
N SER A 152 -11.53 -13.17 -16.18
CA SER A 152 -12.47 -12.07 -15.91
C SER A 152 -12.76 -11.24 -17.17
N ARG A 153 -11.72 -10.96 -17.97
CA ARG A 153 -11.83 -10.26 -19.25
C ARG A 153 -12.61 -11.08 -20.28
N ALA A 154 -12.33 -12.38 -20.41
CA ALA A 154 -12.99 -13.26 -21.37
C ALA A 154 -14.50 -13.36 -21.09
N ILE A 155 -14.88 -13.54 -19.82
CA ILE A 155 -16.29 -13.59 -19.40
C ILE A 155 -16.99 -12.25 -19.63
N LEU A 156 -16.32 -11.14 -19.29
CA LEU A 156 -16.87 -9.81 -19.53
C LEU A 156 -17.18 -9.58 -21.02
N ILE A 157 -16.27 -9.97 -21.91
CA ILE A 157 -16.46 -9.86 -23.35
C ILE A 157 -17.56 -10.81 -23.84
N ALA A 158 -17.58 -12.06 -23.37
CA ALA A 158 -18.55 -13.07 -23.80
C ALA A 158 -19.99 -12.70 -23.42
N ARG A 159 -20.19 -11.98 -22.31
CA ARG A 159 -21.49 -11.51 -21.85
C ARG A 159 -21.94 -10.19 -22.48
N ALA A 160 -21.05 -9.49 -23.17
CA ALA A 160 -21.35 -8.21 -23.77
C ALA A 160 -22.19 -8.38 -25.06
N PRO A 161 -23.24 -7.57 -25.28
CA PRO A 161 -23.99 -7.57 -26.54
C PRO A 161 -23.11 -7.20 -27.74
N SER A 162 -22.17 -6.29 -27.55
CA SER A 162 -21.21 -5.86 -28.56
C SER A 162 -19.83 -5.53 -27.96
N ALA A 163 -18.79 -5.57 -28.81
CA ALA A 163 -17.44 -5.19 -28.39
C ALA A 163 -17.32 -3.72 -27.96
N ALA A 164 -18.19 -2.84 -28.49
CA ALA A 164 -18.20 -1.42 -28.14
C ALA A 164 -18.61 -1.19 -26.68
N ASP A 165 -19.53 -2.02 -26.16
CA ASP A 165 -20.08 -1.88 -24.80
C ASP A 165 -19.02 -2.11 -23.71
N VAL A 166 -18.00 -2.91 -24.01
CA VAL A 166 -16.94 -3.27 -23.06
C VAL A 166 -15.58 -2.63 -23.38
N ALA A 167 -15.45 -1.92 -24.50
CA ALA A 167 -14.18 -1.32 -24.92
C ALA A 167 -13.60 -0.33 -23.89
N GLY A 168 -14.46 0.37 -23.15
CA GLY A 168 -14.06 1.30 -22.10
C GLY A 168 -13.71 0.64 -20.76
N HIS A 169 -14.02 -0.64 -20.57
CA HIS A 169 -13.80 -1.31 -19.29
C HIS A 169 -12.29 -1.51 -19.03
N PRO A 170 -11.76 -1.23 -17.82
CA PRO A 170 -10.32 -1.31 -17.54
C PRO A 170 -9.70 -2.65 -17.92
N LEU A 171 -10.37 -3.77 -17.62
CA LEU A 171 -9.90 -5.12 -17.98
C LEU A 171 -9.77 -5.36 -19.50
N VAL A 172 -10.50 -4.62 -20.33
CA VAL A 172 -10.48 -4.75 -21.79
C VAL A 172 -9.48 -3.77 -22.40
N LYS A 173 -9.54 -2.50 -21.95
CA LYS A 173 -8.70 -1.41 -22.44
C LYS A 173 -7.22 -1.60 -22.09
N GLU A 174 -6.95 -2.04 -20.87
CA GLU A 174 -5.60 -2.18 -20.31
C GLU A 174 -5.45 -3.61 -19.76
N PRO A 175 -5.34 -4.61 -20.67
CA PRO A 175 -5.21 -5.98 -20.23
C PRO A 175 -3.94 -6.16 -19.41
N TYR A 176 -4.05 -6.97 -18.35
CA TYR A 176 -2.89 -7.30 -17.53
C TYR A 176 -1.80 -7.97 -18.37
N ASN A 177 -0.56 -7.54 -18.18
CA ASN A 177 0.60 -8.08 -18.87
C ASN A 177 1.57 -8.68 -17.86
N ALA A 178 1.55 -10.01 -17.73
CA ALA A 178 2.39 -10.75 -16.79
C ALA A 178 3.89 -10.53 -17.04
N HIS A 179 4.31 -10.44 -18.31
CA HIS A 179 5.71 -10.20 -18.66
C HIS A 179 6.16 -8.81 -18.19
N GLN A 180 5.36 -7.77 -18.48
CA GLN A 180 5.66 -6.42 -18.04
C GLN A 180 5.72 -6.31 -16.50
N GLU A 181 4.78 -6.94 -15.77
CA GLU A 181 4.80 -6.94 -14.31
C GLU A 181 6.03 -7.67 -13.74
N THR A 182 6.44 -8.77 -14.37
CA THR A 182 7.65 -9.52 -14.02
C THR A 182 8.90 -8.64 -14.18
N GLU A 183 9.05 -8.00 -15.34
CA GLU A 183 10.20 -7.11 -15.63
C GLU A 183 10.19 -5.89 -14.69
N ARG A 184 9.02 -5.31 -14.42
CA ARG A 184 8.87 -4.19 -13.48
C ARG A 184 9.31 -4.58 -12.06
N LYS A 185 8.92 -5.77 -11.58
CA LYS A 185 9.35 -6.28 -10.26
C LYS A 185 10.85 -6.60 -10.22
N ARG A 186 11.40 -7.12 -11.32
CA ARG A 186 12.86 -7.36 -11.43
C ARG A 186 13.62 -6.03 -11.34
N ALA A 187 13.22 -5.02 -12.10
CA ALA A 187 13.85 -3.70 -12.08
C ALA A 187 13.77 -3.04 -10.68
N LEU A 188 12.60 -3.12 -10.02
CA LEU A 188 12.45 -2.60 -8.66
C LEU A 188 13.35 -3.33 -7.66
N SER A 189 13.43 -4.65 -7.75
CA SER A 189 14.33 -5.45 -6.90
C SER A 189 15.79 -5.06 -7.11
N MET A 190 16.21 -4.80 -8.35
CA MET A 190 17.56 -4.30 -8.64
C MET A 190 17.82 -2.96 -7.93
N VAL A 191 16.91 -1.99 -8.04
CA VAL A 191 17.06 -0.70 -7.36
C VAL A 191 17.10 -0.84 -5.85
N LEU A 192 16.20 -1.63 -5.26
CA LEU A 192 16.14 -1.82 -3.80
C LEU A 192 17.36 -2.55 -3.21
N SER A 193 18.07 -3.33 -4.03
CA SER A 193 19.31 -4.02 -3.64
C SER A 193 20.57 -3.22 -3.92
N GLN A 194 20.45 -1.99 -4.45
CA GLN A 194 21.62 -1.13 -4.69
C GLN A 194 22.29 -0.73 -3.38
N THR A 195 23.63 -0.69 -3.43
CA THR A 195 24.44 -0.16 -2.33
C THR A 195 24.73 1.32 -2.55
N LYS A 196 25.00 2.06 -1.47
CA LYS A 196 25.42 3.47 -1.55
C LYS A 196 26.65 3.70 -2.44
N GLN A 197 27.54 2.71 -2.55
CA GLN A 197 28.70 2.81 -3.42
C GLN A 197 28.29 2.68 -4.90
N GLN A 198 27.36 1.77 -5.20
CA GLN A 198 26.80 1.63 -6.54
C GLN A 198 26.04 2.88 -6.96
N GLU A 199 25.20 3.43 -6.07
CA GLU A 199 24.47 4.69 -6.33
C GLU A 199 25.41 5.85 -6.69
N ARG A 200 26.55 5.99 -5.98
CA ARG A 200 27.54 7.03 -6.28
C ARG A 200 28.18 6.84 -7.66
N LYS A 201 28.58 5.60 -7.98
CA LYS A 201 29.15 5.26 -9.29
C LYS A 201 28.15 5.52 -10.41
N ASP A 202 26.90 5.10 -10.23
CA ASP A 202 25.84 5.30 -11.22
C ASP A 202 25.57 6.80 -11.44
N ALA A 203 25.59 7.61 -10.37
CA ALA A 203 25.47 9.06 -10.46
C ALA A 203 26.64 9.72 -11.21
N GLU A 204 27.87 9.25 -10.99
CA GLU A 204 29.05 9.72 -11.72
C GLU A 204 28.96 9.37 -13.22
N VAL A 205 28.58 8.13 -13.55
CA VAL A 205 28.38 7.66 -14.93
C VAL A 205 27.28 8.47 -15.63
N LEU A 206 26.15 8.72 -14.97
CA LEU A 206 25.07 9.53 -15.53
C LEU A 206 25.49 10.98 -15.77
N ALA A 207 26.26 11.58 -14.86
CA ALA A 207 26.78 12.93 -15.01
C ALA A 207 27.78 13.02 -16.18
N GLU A 208 28.60 11.99 -16.40
CA GLU A 208 29.48 11.91 -17.57
C GLU A 208 28.70 11.71 -18.87
N ALA A 209 27.74 10.79 -18.92
CA ALA A 209 26.89 10.57 -20.08
C ALA A 209 26.15 11.86 -20.51
N LYS A 210 25.63 12.61 -19.53
CA LYS A 210 25.00 13.92 -19.78
C LYS A 210 25.96 14.93 -20.40
N ARG A 211 27.19 15.04 -19.88
CA ARG A 211 28.23 15.92 -20.44
C ARG A 211 28.56 15.56 -21.90
N ILE A 212 28.68 14.27 -22.20
CA ILE A 212 28.93 13.78 -23.57
C ILE A 212 27.74 14.12 -24.48
N GLN A 213 26.51 13.92 -24.02
CA GLN A 213 25.31 14.22 -24.80
C GLN A 213 25.21 15.72 -25.12
N GLU A 214 25.45 16.60 -24.15
CA GLU A 214 25.46 18.05 -24.36
C GLU A 214 26.55 18.47 -25.36
N SER A 215 27.75 17.92 -25.23
CA SER A 215 28.84 18.17 -26.20
C SER A 215 28.48 17.74 -27.62
N ARG A 216 27.84 16.56 -27.78
CA ARG A 216 27.39 16.07 -29.10
C ARG A 216 26.29 16.93 -29.70
N MET A 217 25.37 17.44 -28.88
CA MET A 217 24.31 18.35 -29.33
C MET A 217 24.89 19.69 -29.81
N LEU A 218 25.86 20.24 -29.09
CA LEU A 218 26.55 21.48 -29.48
C LEU A 218 27.35 21.30 -30.78
N ALA A 219 28.05 20.16 -30.94
CA ALA A 219 28.80 19.87 -32.16
C ALA A 219 27.89 19.75 -33.39
N LYS A 220 26.74 19.05 -33.27
CA LYS A 220 25.75 18.96 -34.36
C LYS A 220 25.14 20.32 -34.72
N GLY A 221 24.81 21.14 -33.73
CA GLY A 221 24.28 22.49 -33.98
C GLY A 221 25.28 23.42 -34.67
N ALA A 222 26.59 23.16 -34.52
CA ALA A 222 27.64 23.90 -35.22
C ALA A 222 27.91 23.40 -36.64
N GLU A 223 27.53 22.16 -36.99
CA GLU A 223 27.62 21.61 -38.35
C GLU A 223 26.41 21.99 -39.23
N GLU A 224 25.29 22.37 -38.61
CA GLU A 224 24.05 22.80 -39.30
C GLU A 224 23.97 24.32 -39.54
N GLN A 225 24.99 25.10 -39.15
CA GLN A 225 25.16 26.54 -39.40
C GLN A 225 26.23 26.80 -40.46
#